data_AF-H6SRQ7-F1
#
_entry.id   AF-H6SRQ7-F1
#
_cell.length_a   1.000
_cell.length_b   1.000
_cell.length_c   1.000
_cell.angle_alpha   90.00
_cell.angle_beta   90.00
_cell.angle_gamma   90.00
#
_symmetry.space_group_name_H-M   'P 1'
#
loop_
_entity.id
_entity.type
_entity.pdbx_description
1 polymer ?
#
loop_
_entity_poly.entity_id
_entity_poly.type
_entity_poly.pdbx_seq_one_letter_code
_entity_poly.pdbx_strand_id
1 'polypeptide(L)'
;MKRKEVLMSESAKSDLLSAGHRVEEGRNLVVCCDGTSNEPAPTGAGVGSTNVVHLFRALSKGEKQIVYYDPGVGTSGILDLWRRRSNRIRALAEQATGDGLDEHVISAYRFLCEHYRAGDRISLFGFSRGAYAARVVAGVIHQVGLLRPEQANLAAFAVKAYKMSSDQDNLAIGWRFARDVGTRRVLIHFLGLWDTVGSMIAPLRDRLAIGLVHLPYTRRNPSVACVRHAMAIDERRRMFRVNLWHPGPFVPNPFDPQKTVAQDVAQVWFAGAHGDIGGGHAEAESGLCKVSLRWMVGEAAAAGLSFNKKMLKNIVEGQKNARGEVVYAPEDPLGPLHPEPTGPWWLLEYFPKSVKYREWPERKTLGGWYLPAGEPRVLGDTAWIHESVVTRAAQGYAPVNLGADITRYQVARTLPLPPPRNMGEGEAGDSQPSPSFLIDS
;
A
#
# COMPACT_ATOMS: atom_id res chain seq x y z
N MET A 1 -10.40 2.12 -39.72
CA MET A 1 -11.14 1.45 -38.63
C MET A 1 -10.85 2.17 -37.33
N LYS A 2 -11.85 2.87 -36.75
CA LYS A 2 -11.69 3.79 -35.61
C LYS A 2 -11.50 3.02 -34.29
N ARG A 3 -10.51 3.44 -33.48
CA ARG A 3 -10.25 2.99 -32.10
C ARG A 3 -11.42 3.38 -31.20
N LYS A 4 -11.92 2.45 -30.39
CA LYS A 4 -12.86 2.73 -29.31
C LYS A 4 -12.07 3.24 -28.10
N GLU A 5 -12.15 4.53 -27.84
CA GLU A 5 -11.92 5.10 -26.51
C GLU A 5 -13.02 4.56 -25.59
N VAL A 6 -12.64 3.90 -24.50
CA VAL A 6 -13.57 3.56 -23.43
C VAL A 6 -13.45 4.64 -22.36
N LEU A 7 -14.06 5.79 -22.65
CA LEU A 7 -14.44 6.78 -21.64
C LEU A 7 -15.87 6.43 -21.23
N MET A 8 -16.05 5.78 -20.07
CA MET A 8 -17.36 5.69 -19.45
C MET A 8 -17.72 7.05 -18.84
N SER A 9 -18.84 7.61 -19.29
CA SER A 9 -19.39 8.89 -18.83
C SER A 9 -19.66 8.91 -17.33
N GLU A 10 -19.38 10.05 -16.68
CA GLU A 10 -19.51 10.27 -15.24
C GLU A 10 -20.89 9.91 -14.66
N SER A 11 -21.97 10.06 -15.44
CA SER A 11 -23.33 9.68 -15.04
C SER A 11 -23.50 8.18 -14.78
N ALA A 12 -22.75 7.29 -15.45
CA ALA A 12 -22.86 5.86 -15.20
C ALA A 12 -22.16 5.41 -13.90
N LYS A 13 -21.28 6.26 -13.33
CA LYS A 13 -20.55 5.96 -12.09
C LYS A 13 -21.37 6.29 -10.83
N SER A 14 -22.29 7.25 -10.88
CA SER A 14 -23.17 7.61 -9.77
C SER A 14 -24.41 6.71 -9.66
N ASP A 15 -24.93 6.24 -10.79
CA ASP A 15 -26.30 5.72 -10.86
C ASP A 15 -26.43 4.23 -10.51
N LEU A 16 -25.31 3.50 -10.43
CA LEU A 16 -25.30 2.09 -10.00
C LEU A 16 -25.47 1.89 -8.48
N LEU A 17 -25.46 2.97 -7.69
CA LEU A 17 -25.52 2.95 -6.22
C LEU A 17 -26.77 3.64 -5.62
N SER A 18 -27.69 4.18 -6.43
CA SER A 18 -28.76 5.07 -5.96
C SER A 18 -30.20 4.52 -6.03
N ALA A 19 -30.39 3.20 -5.92
CA ALA A 19 -31.75 2.65 -5.76
C ALA A 19 -32.22 2.76 -4.29
N GLY A 20 -32.88 3.87 -3.96
CA GLY A 20 -33.99 3.88 -2.98
C GLY A 20 -33.70 4.15 -1.50
N HIS A 21 -32.96 5.22 -1.17
CA HIS A 21 -33.12 6.05 0.05
C HIS A 21 -32.26 7.29 -0.16
N ARG A 22 -32.63 8.46 0.39
CA ARG A 22 -31.71 9.61 0.46
C ARG A 22 -30.57 9.21 1.41
N VAL A 23 -29.53 8.59 0.87
CA VAL A 23 -28.29 8.28 1.58
C VAL A 23 -27.53 9.60 1.64
N GLU A 24 -27.39 10.18 2.82
CA GLU A 24 -26.33 11.18 3.03
C GLU A 24 -25.02 10.59 2.51
N GLU A 25 -24.28 11.32 1.67
CA GLU A 25 -23.01 10.83 1.13
C GLU A 25 -22.11 10.37 2.29
N GLY A 26 -21.84 9.05 2.34
CA GLY A 26 -21.07 8.47 3.42
C GLY A 26 -19.65 9.03 3.46
N ARG A 27 -19.07 9.06 4.67
CA ARG A 27 -17.76 9.64 4.91
C ARG A 27 -16.67 8.72 4.36
N ASN A 28 -15.46 9.24 4.20
CA ASN A 28 -14.30 8.42 3.86
C ASN A 28 -13.59 7.95 5.13
N LEU A 29 -13.41 6.64 5.30
CA LEU A 29 -12.47 6.07 6.28
C LEU A 29 -11.21 5.63 5.55
N VAL A 30 -10.08 6.24 5.89
CA VAL A 30 -8.80 5.98 5.25
C VAL A 30 -7.83 5.36 6.24
N VAL A 31 -7.25 4.21 5.89
CA VAL A 31 -6.24 3.50 6.69
C VAL A 31 -4.94 3.52 5.91
N CYS A 32 -3.87 4.03 6.52
CA CYS A 32 -2.53 4.10 5.94
C CYS A 32 -1.57 3.22 6.74
N CYS A 33 -1.13 2.09 6.17
CA CYS A 33 -0.20 1.14 6.79
C CYS A 33 1.20 1.28 6.20
N ASP A 34 2.17 1.75 6.98
CA ASP A 34 3.54 1.92 6.51
C ASP A 34 4.41 0.65 6.64
N GLY A 35 5.55 0.64 5.96
CA GLY A 35 6.52 -0.47 5.94
C GLY A 35 7.52 -0.44 7.10
N THR A 36 7.88 -1.64 7.56
CA THR A 36 8.78 -2.00 8.69
C THR A 36 10.28 -1.61 8.51
N SER A 37 10.61 -0.39 8.10
CA SER A 37 12.01 0.09 8.13
C SER A 37 12.16 1.61 8.16
N ASN A 38 11.06 2.36 8.15
CA ASN A 38 11.12 3.80 8.10
C ASN A 38 10.77 4.31 9.50
N GLU A 39 11.77 4.31 10.38
CA GLU A 39 11.67 5.10 11.60
C GLU A 39 11.23 6.51 11.17
N PRO A 40 10.19 7.11 11.79
CA PRO A 40 10.13 8.56 11.84
C PRO A 40 11.30 8.99 12.72
N ALA A 41 12.49 9.06 12.11
CA ALA A 41 13.67 9.53 12.79
C ALA A 41 13.36 10.95 13.27
N PRO A 42 13.68 11.30 14.53
CA PRO A 42 13.81 12.69 14.89
C PRO A 42 14.77 13.30 13.87
N THR A 43 14.31 14.34 13.18
CA THR A 43 15.05 15.14 12.20
C THR A 43 16.56 15.07 12.42
N GLY A 44 17.29 14.35 11.56
CA GLY A 44 18.76 14.30 11.62
C GLY A 44 19.46 13.03 11.15
N ALA A 45 18.77 11.88 11.01
CA ALA A 45 19.41 10.62 10.61
C ALA A 45 18.94 10.14 9.24
N GLY A 46 19.39 10.76 8.14
CA GLY A 46 19.51 10.21 6.77
C GLY A 46 18.35 9.42 6.11
N VAL A 47 17.22 9.21 6.76
CA VAL A 47 16.07 8.40 6.34
C VAL A 47 14.93 9.37 6.11
N GLY A 48 14.41 9.43 4.88
CA GLY A 48 13.29 10.30 4.55
C GLY A 48 11.95 9.63 4.75
N SER A 49 10.89 10.39 4.47
CA SER A 49 9.52 9.92 4.63
C SER A 49 9.10 8.96 3.51
N THR A 50 8.18 8.06 3.84
CA THR A 50 7.54 7.20 2.85
C THR A 50 6.41 7.92 2.13
N ASN A 51 5.99 7.35 1.02
CA ASN A 51 4.78 7.78 0.33
C ASN A 51 3.50 7.55 1.15
N VAL A 52 3.50 6.60 2.09
CA VAL A 52 2.39 6.43 3.03
C VAL A 52 2.31 7.61 4.00
N VAL A 53 3.44 8.05 4.54
CA VAL A 53 3.52 9.27 5.38
C VAL A 53 3.15 10.51 4.57
N HIS A 54 3.68 10.66 3.36
CA HIS A 54 3.35 11.78 2.49
C HIS A 54 1.85 11.83 2.16
N LEU A 55 1.25 10.68 1.80
CA LEU A 55 -0.19 10.57 1.57
C LEU A 55 -0.96 10.95 2.84
N PHE A 56 -0.60 10.36 3.99
CA PHE A 56 -1.25 10.65 5.26
C PHE A 56 -1.24 12.14 5.58
N ARG A 57 -0.09 12.82 5.39
CA ARG A 57 0.05 14.26 5.60
C ARG A 57 -0.78 15.08 4.61
N ALA A 58 -0.86 14.64 3.36
CA ALA A 58 -1.61 15.30 2.30
C ALA A 58 -3.14 15.10 2.41
N LEU A 59 -3.62 14.04 3.05
CA LEU A 59 -5.07 13.80 3.21
C LEU A 59 -5.71 14.86 4.12
N SER A 60 -6.86 15.39 3.68
CA SER A 60 -7.74 16.22 4.52
C SER A 60 -8.28 15.38 5.68
N LYS A 61 -8.40 15.99 6.87
CA LYS A 61 -8.90 15.33 8.07
C LYS A 61 -10.04 16.17 8.64
N GLY A 62 -11.16 15.53 8.92
CA GLY A 62 -12.35 16.21 9.42
C GLY A 62 -13.56 15.28 9.43
N GLU A 63 -14.74 15.83 9.64
CA GLU A 63 -15.96 15.03 9.82
C GLU A 63 -16.30 14.15 8.61
N LYS A 64 -16.00 14.62 7.38
CA LYS A 64 -16.27 13.88 6.14
C LYS A 64 -15.15 12.89 5.75
N GLN A 65 -13.98 12.95 6.39
CA GLN A 65 -12.86 12.06 6.09
C GLN A 65 -12.00 11.82 7.34
N ILE A 66 -12.08 10.61 7.87
CA ILE A 66 -11.31 10.15 9.02
C ILE A 66 -10.13 9.34 8.53
N VAL A 67 -8.94 9.65 9.02
CA VAL A 67 -7.69 9.06 8.54
C VAL A 67 -6.92 8.45 9.71
N TYR A 68 -6.58 7.17 9.60
CA TYR A 68 -5.74 6.42 10.51
C TYR A 68 -4.39 6.14 9.87
N TYR A 69 -3.32 6.25 10.66
CA TYR A 69 -1.96 5.94 10.25
C TYR A 69 -1.35 4.94 11.22
N ASP A 70 -0.77 3.89 10.64
CA ASP A 70 0.00 2.88 11.33
C ASP A 70 1.46 2.95 10.85
N PRO A 71 2.44 3.12 11.76
CA PRO A 71 3.85 3.30 11.40
C PRO A 71 4.56 1.99 11.00
N GLY A 72 3.91 0.83 11.12
CA GLY A 72 4.49 -0.47 10.81
C GLY A 72 5.40 -1.05 11.91
N VAL A 73 5.90 -2.27 11.66
CA VAL A 73 6.67 -3.06 12.64
C VAL A 73 8.02 -2.38 12.92
N GLY A 74 8.42 -2.30 14.18
CA GLY A 74 9.68 -1.69 14.62
C GLY A 74 9.56 -0.29 15.22
N THR A 75 8.37 0.33 15.22
CA THR A 75 8.13 1.64 15.82
C THR A 75 7.72 1.54 17.30
N SER A 76 8.49 0.81 18.10
CA SER A 76 8.34 0.82 19.57
C SER A 76 8.98 2.07 20.17
N GLY A 77 8.43 3.24 19.82
CA GLY A 77 8.85 4.53 20.35
C GLY A 77 8.46 4.67 21.83
N ILE A 78 9.42 5.10 22.65
CA ILE A 78 9.34 5.50 24.07
C ILE A 78 9.58 4.40 25.13
N LEU A 79 9.04 3.18 25.00
CA LEU A 79 9.26 2.13 26.03
C LEU A 79 10.56 1.30 25.87
N ASP A 80 11.20 1.33 24.69
CA ASP A 80 12.37 0.47 24.39
C ASP A 80 13.74 1.15 24.65
N LEU A 81 13.76 2.38 25.17
CA LEU A 81 15.01 3.09 25.51
C LEU A 81 15.80 2.39 26.63
N TRP A 82 15.14 1.62 27.49
CA TRP A 82 15.78 0.89 28.59
C TRP A 82 16.33 -0.50 28.22
N ARG A 83 16.04 -1.01 27.01
CA ARG A 83 16.31 -2.42 26.63
C ARG A 83 17.38 -2.57 25.54
N ARG A 84 18.33 -1.62 25.44
CA ARG A 84 19.22 -1.46 24.26
C ARG A 84 20.56 -2.21 24.24
N ARG A 85 20.88 -3.14 25.17
CA ARG A 85 22.17 -3.87 25.09
C ARG A 85 22.13 -5.31 24.54
N SER A 86 20.97 -5.97 24.43
CA SER A 86 20.93 -7.43 24.14
C SER A 86 20.21 -7.85 22.83
N ASN A 87 19.58 -6.94 22.07
CA ASN A 87 18.55 -7.35 21.09
C ASN A 87 18.85 -7.12 19.60
N ARG A 88 20.11 -7.08 19.14
CA ARG A 88 20.37 -7.04 17.67
C ARG A 88 19.96 -8.33 16.95
N ILE A 89 20.18 -9.48 17.59
CA ILE A 89 19.82 -10.79 17.03
C ILE A 89 18.30 -11.03 17.15
N ARG A 90 17.66 -10.58 18.25
CA ARG A 90 16.21 -10.61 18.41
C ARG A 90 15.48 -9.67 17.46
N ALA A 91 15.98 -8.47 17.20
CA ALA A 91 15.36 -7.55 16.23
C ALA A 91 15.36 -8.13 14.81
N LEU A 92 16.43 -8.80 14.38
CA LEU A 92 16.48 -9.54 13.11
C LEU A 92 15.52 -10.74 13.09
N ALA A 93 15.39 -11.44 14.22
CA ALA A 93 14.45 -12.54 14.37
C ALA A 93 12.98 -12.06 14.37
N GLU A 94 12.66 -10.97 15.08
CA GLU A 94 11.34 -10.32 15.14
C GLU A 94 10.95 -9.72 13.76
N GLN A 95 11.92 -9.24 12.98
CA GLN A 95 11.73 -8.85 11.58
C GLN A 95 11.42 -10.05 10.65
N ALA A 96 11.79 -11.26 11.05
CA ALA A 96 11.60 -12.49 10.29
C ALA A 96 10.38 -13.32 10.75
N THR A 97 9.93 -13.20 12.00
CA THR A 97 8.87 -14.05 12.59
C THR A 97 7.45 -13.53 12.45
N GLY A 98 7.23 -12.27 12.05
CA GLY A 98 5.89 -11.76 11.70
C GLY A 98 4.97 -11.41 12.88
N ASP A 99 5.45 -11.50 14.13
CA ASP A 99 4.65 -11.18 15.33
C ASP A 99 4.16 -9.72 15.37
N GLY A 100 4.92 -8.77 14.83
CA GLY A 100 4.48 -7.37 14.76
C GLY A 100 3.39 -7.09 13.73
N LEU A 101 3.32 -7.87 12.63
CA LEU A 101 2.34 -7.63 11.56
C LEU A 101 0.90 -7.84 12.05
N ASP A 102 0.71 -8.80 12.95
CA ASP A 102 -0.59 -9.10 13.54
C ASP A 102 -1.12 -7.91 14.35
N GLU A 103 -0.27 -7.23 15.13
CA GLU A 103 -0.68 -6.07 15.94
C GLU A 103 -1.16 -4.89 15.08
N HIS A 104 -0.48 -4.60 13.98
CA HIS A 104 -0.87 -3.54 13.03
C HIS A 104 -2.18 -3.87 12.31
N VAL A 105 -2.35 -5.13 11.87
CA VAL A 105 -3.59 -5.60 11.25
C VAL A 105 -4.75 -5.49 12.24
N ILE A 106 -4.54 -5.93 13.49
CA ILE A 106 -5.55 -5.85 14.55
C ILE A 106 -5.93 -4.39 14.82
N SER A 107 -4.95 -3.49 14.93
CA SER A 107 -5.17 -2.07 15.23
C SER A 107 -5.93 -1.36 14.10
N ALA A 108 -5.51 -1.56 12.85
CA ALA A 108 -6.20 -1.02 11.68
C ALA A 108 -7.63 -1.56 11.55
N TYR A 109 -7.82 -2.87 11.74
CA TYR A 109 -9.14 -3.51 11.71
C TYR A 109 -10.03 -3.00 12.85
N ARG A 110 -9.49 -2.84 14.06
CA ARG A 110 -10.19 -2.29 15.22
C ARG A 110 -10.64 -0.84 14.97
N PHE A 111 -9.75 0.00 14.44
CA PHE A 111 -10.09 1.37 14.04
C PHE A 111 -11.31 1.41 13.11
N LEU A 112 -11.33 0.56 12.09
CA LEU A 112 -12.48 0.45 11.18
C LEU A 112 -13.75 0.00 11.90
N CYS A 113 -13.66 -0.99 12.80
CA CYS A 113 -14.81 -1.45 13.57
C CYS A 113 -15.43 -0.32 14.43
N GLU A 114 -14.58 0.48 15.06
CA GLU A 114 -14.98 1.57 15.97
C GLU A 114 -15.55 2.79 15.23
N HIS A 115 -15.04 3.12 14.04
CA HIS A 115 -15.37 4.39 13.36
C HIS A 115 -16.35 4.25 12.20
N TYR A 116 -16.52 3.04 11.64
CA TYR A 116 -17.38 2.81 10.47
C TYR A 116 -18.87 3.02 10.80
N ARG A 117 -19.51 3.89 10.02
CA ARG A 117 -20.96 4.07 9.96
C ARG A 117 -21.50 3.53 8.63
N ALA A 118 -22.76 3.14 8.62
CA ALA A 118 -23.40 2.66 7.40
C ALA A 118 -23.31 3.71 6.29
N GLY A 119 -22.85 3.29 5.11
CA GLY A 119 -22.65 4.17 3.96
C GLY A 119 -21.22 4.69 3.81
N ASP A 120 -20.38 4.63 4.83
CA ASP A 120 -19.00 5.10 4.74
C ASP A 120 -18.18 4.30 3.70
N ARG A 121 -17.24 4.97 3.03
CA ARG A 121 -16.33 4.37 2.05
C ARG A 121 -14.98 4.07 2.71
N ILE A 122 -14.56 2.80 2.65
CA ILE A 122 -13.26 2.36 3.20
C ILE A 122 -12.19 2.41 2.12
N SER A 123 -11.10 3.13 2.39
CA SER A 123 -9.90 3.18 1.55
C SER A 123 -8.68 2.71 2.33
N LEU A 124 -7.95 1.73 1.79
CA LEU A 124 -6.79 1.14 2.44
C LEU A 124 -5.54 1.45 1.63
N PHE A 125 -4.49 1.89 2.31
CA PHE A 125 -3.20 2.23 1.71
C PHE A 125 -2.07 1.49 2.41
N GLY A 126 -1.04 1.12 1.66
CA GLY A 126 0.20 0.74 2.31
C GLY A 126 1.38 0.55 1.37
N PHE A 127 2.57 0.50 1.97
CA PHE A 127 3.84 0.27 1.28
C PHE A 127 4.53 -0.99 1.81
N SER A 128 5.12 -1.80 0.92
CA SER A 128 5.93 -2.96 1.30
C SER A 128 5.14 -3.98 2.13
N ARG A 129 5.59 -4.26 3.36
CA ARG A 129 4.87 -5.05 4.37
C ARG A 129 3.58 -4.39 4.84
N GLY A 130 3.54 -3.06 4.93
CA GLY A 130 2.32 -2.30 5.20
C GLY A 130 1.28 -2.46 4.08
N ALA A 131 1.72 -2.58 2.82
CA ALA A 131 0.83 -2.91 1.70
C ALA A 131 0.25 -4.33 1.84
N TYR A 132 1.03 -5.27 2.36
CA TYR A 132 0.54 -6.61 2.68
C TYR A 132 -0.42 -6.57 3.88
N ALA A 133 -0.13 -5.79 4.92
CA ALA A 133 -1.04 -5.55 6.04
C ALA A 133 -2.40 -5.00 5.58
N ALA A 134 -2.41 -4.00 4.70
CA ALA A 134 -3.63 -3.46 4.10
C ALA A 134 -4.44 -4.53 3.35
N ARG A 135 -3.77 -5.42 2.61
CA ARG A 135 -4.41 -6.57 1.95
C ARG A 135 -4.95 -7.61 2.94
N VAL A 136 -4.26 -7.84 4.06
CA VAL A 136 -4.74 -8.72 5.12
C VAL A 136 -5.98 -8.12 5.79
N VAL A 137 -5.97 -6.83 6.13
CA VAL A 137 -7.15 -6.11 6.63
C VAL A 137 -8.32 -6.25 5.64
N ALA A 138 -8.08 -6.08 4.34
CA ALA A 138 -9.08 -6.32 3.31
C ALA A 138 -9.63 -7.76 3.33
N GLY A 139 -8.76 -8.75 3.51
CA GLY A 139 -9.13 -10.16 3.62
C GLY A 139 -9.97 -10.46 4.87
N VAL A 140 -9.61 -9.89 6.03
CA VAL A 140 -10.39 -9.99 7.27
C VAL A 140 -11.78 -9.38 7.06
N ILE A 141 -11.87 -8.19 6.48
CA ILE A 141 -13.16 -7.53 6.17
C ILE A 141 -14.03 -8.41 5.26
N HIS A 142 -13.44 -9.01 4.22
CA HIS A 142 -14.19 -9.85 3.28
C HIS A 142 -14.74 -11.12 3.95
N GLN A 143 -13.88 -11.83 4.70
CA GLN A 143 -14.25 -13.12 5.25
C GLN A 143 -15.03 -13.01 6.58
N VAL A 144 -14.59 -12.11 7.47
CA VAL A 144 -15.16 -11.96 8.81
C VAL A 144 -16.17 -10.82 8.89
N GLY A 145 -16.12 -9.82 8.00
CA GLY A 145 -16.90 -8.58 8.14
C GLY A 145 -16.26 -7.61 9.13
N LEU A 146 -16.96 -6.53 9.49
CA LEU A 146 -16.57 -5.63 10.59
C LEU A 146 -17.32 -5.98 11.86
N LEU A 147 -16.63 -6.00 12.98
CA LEU A 147 -17.26 -6.04 14.30
C LEU A 147 -18.11 -4.78 14.51
N ARG A 148 -19.12 -4.88 15.37
CA ARG A 148 -19.80 -3.68 15.88
C ARG A 148 -18.85 -2.92 16.82
N PRO A 149 -18.97 -1.59 16.96
CA PRO A 149 -18.10 -0.81 17.85
C PRO A 149 -18.04 -1.37 19.28
N GLU A 150 -19.18 -1.87 19.79
CA GLU A 150 -19.30 -2.43 21.14
C GLU A 150 -18.53 -3.75 21.32
N GLN A 151 -18.17 -4.41 20.21
CA GLN A 151 -17.44 -5.68 20.18
C GLN A 151 -16.00 -5.51 19.68
N ALA A 152 -15.48 -4.28 19.60
CA ALA A 152 -14.13 -3.99 19.10
C ALA A 152 -13.02 -4.70 19.90
N ASN A 153 -13.29 -5.08 21.15
CA ASN A 153 -12.41 -5.92 21.98
C ASN A 153 -12.16 -7.32 21.38
N LEU A 154 -13.03 -7.80 20.49
CA LEU A 154 -12.88 -9.09 19.80
C LEU A 154 -12.02 -9.02 18.54
N ALA A 155 -11.43 -7.87 18.20
CA ALA A 155 -10.64 -7.67 16.99
C ALA A 155 -9.51 -8.70 16.83
N ALA A 156 -8.77 -8.98 17.91
CA ALA A 156 -7.71 -10.00 17.90
C ALA A 156 -8.25 -11.41 17.59
N PHE A 157 -9.43 -11.75 18.12
CA PHE A 157 -10.07 -13.04 17.83
C PHE A 157 -10.58 -13.14 16.39
N ALA A 158 -11.09 -12.04 15.82
CA ALA A 158 -11.49 -11.99 14.42
C ALA A 158 -10.30 -12.24 13.48
N VAL A 159 -9.17 -11.56 13.71
CA VAL A 159 -7.94 -11.76 12.93
C VAL A 159 -7.40 -13.17 13.11
N LYS A 160 -7.44 -13.71 14.33
CA LYS A 160 -7.06 -15.10 14.61
C LYS A 160 -7.93 -16.09 13.85
N ALA A 161 -9.26 -15.94 13.86
CA ALA A 161 -10.18 -16.81 13.14
C ALA A 161 -9.93 -16.79 11.62
N TYR A 162 -9.62 -15.61 11.08
CA TYR A 162 -9.21 -15.45 9.69
C TYR A 162 -7.89 -16.19 9.39
N LYS A 163 -6.85 -16.04 10.22
CA LYS A 163 -5.57 -16.75 10.03
C LYS A 163 -5.74 -18.28 10.14
N MET A 164 -6.52 -18.75 11.12
CA MET A 164 -6.83 -20.18 11.27
C MET A 164 -7.58 -20.76 10.06
N SER A 165 -8.35 -19.93 9.35
CA SER A 165 -9.01 -20.37 8.11
C SER A 165 -7.99 -20.73 7.02
N SER A 166 -6.85 -20.05 7.00
CA SER A 166 -5.72 -20.37 6.12
C SER A 166 -4.97 -21.61 6.57
N ASP A 167 -4.66 -21.70 7.86
CA ASP A 167 -3.86 -22.80 8.42
C ASP A 167 -4.55 -24.15 8.29
N GLN A 168 -5.88 -24.16 8.39
CA GLN A 168 -6.71 -25.36 8.31
C GLN A 168 -7.35 -25.57 6.95
N ASP A 169 -7.05 -24.70 5.98
CA ASP A 169 -7.69 -24.68 4.65
C ASP A 169 -9.23 -24.74 4.72
N ASN A 170 -9.80 -24.00 5.68
CA ASN A 170 -11.22 -24.05 6.01
C ASN A 170 -11.79 -22.65 6.23
N LEU A 171 -12.29 -22.07 5.15
CA LEU A 171 -12.91 -20.73 5.15
C LEU A 171 -14.13 -20.61 6.07
N ALA A 172 -14.77 -21.74 6.40
CA ALA A 172 -15.94 -21.74 7.29
C ALA A 172 -15.60 -21.30 8.72
N ILE A 173 -14.33 -21.36 9.15
CA ILE A 173 -13.91 -20.88 10.47
C ILE A 173 -14.22 -19.39 10.61
N GLY A 174 -13.72 -18.57 9.67
CA GLY A 174 -14.00 -17.13 9.64
C GLY A 174 -15.49 -16.81 9.51
N TRP A 175 -16.22 -17.54 8.66
CA TRP A 175 -17.65 -17.32 8.45
C TRP A 175 -18.50 -17.70 9.67
N ARG A 176 -18.14 -18.77 10.39
CA ARG A 176 -18.80 -19.15 11.65
C ARG A 176 -18.58 -18.09 12.72
N PHE A 177 -17.34 -17.62 12.89
CA PHE A 177 -17.05 -16.52 13.80
C PHE A 177 -17.88 -15.28 13.46
N ALA A 178 -17.93 -14.91 12.17
CA ALA A 178 -18.71 -13.76 11.68
C ALA A 178 -20.20 -13.86 12.02
N ARG A 179 -20.78 -15.06 11.86
CA ARG A 179 -22.18 -15.37 12.19
C ARG A 179 -22.43 -15.31 13.69
N ASP A 180 -21.58 -15.95 14.49
CA ASP A 180 -21.79 -16.10 15.93
C ASP A 180 -21.64 -14.75 16.65
N VAL A 181 -20.75 -13.88 16.17
CA VAL A 181 -20.55 -12.53 16.74
C VAL A 181 -21.52 -11.48 16.17
N GLY A 182 -22.11 -11.72 15.00
CA GLY A 182 -23.07 -10.79 14.38
C GLY A 182 -22.40 -9.59 13.70
N THR A 183 -21.38 -9.88 12.88
CA THR A 183 -20.59 -8.88 12.13
C THR A 183 -21.36 -8.19 11.00
N ARG A 184 -20.87 -7.02 10.58
CA ARG A 184 -21.41 -6.19 9.49
C ARG A 184 -20.65 -6.48 8.20
N ARG A 185 -21.34 -6.88 7.14
CA ARG A 185 -20.73 -6.98 5.81
C ARG A 185 -20.54 -5.59 5.20
N VAL A 186 -19.32 -5.28 4.79
CA VAL A 186 -18.98 -3.99 4.18
C VAL A 186 -18.07 -4.21 2.97
N LEU A 187 -18.00 -3.20 2.11
CA LEU A 187 -17.16 -3.20 0.91
C LEU A 187 -15.96 -2.28 1.10
N ILE A 188 -14.94 -2.51 0.30
CA ILE A 188 -13.73 -1.70 0.27
C ILE A 188 -13.75 -0.93 -1.04
N HIS A 189 -13.79 0.39 -0.92
CA HIS A 189 -13.91 1.28 -2.06
C HIS A 189 -12.60 1.36 -2.84
N PHE A 190 -11.48 1.52 -2.14
CA PHE A 190 -10.17 1.73 -2.76
C PHE A 190 -9.04 1.01 -2.02
N LEU A 191 -8.12 0.38 -2.76
CA LEU A 191 -6.92 -0.25 -2.24
C LEU A 191 -5.69 0.28 -2.98
N GLY A 192 -4.94 1.18 -2.35
CA GLY A 192 -3.73 1.80 -2.87
C GLY A 192 -2.46 1.15 -2.32
N LEU A 193 -1.60 0.65 -3.20
CA LEU A 193 -0.46 -0.17 -2.81
C LEU A 193 0.82 0.34 -3.46
N TRP A 194 1.87 0.50 -2.66
CA TRP A 194 3.23 0.63 -3.14
C TRP A 194 3.98 -0.67 -2.90
N ASP A 195 4.46 -1.25 -3.99
CA ASP A 195 5.40 -2.36 -4.06
C ASP A 195 5.20 -3.46 -3.01
N THR A 196 4.00 -4.03 -2.95
CA THR A 196 3.68 -5.10 -2.00
C THR A 196 4.67 -6.26 -2.13
N VAL A 197 5.34 -6.58 -1.04
CA VAL A 197 6.21 -7.75 -0.92
C VAL A 197 5.54 -8.79 -0.02
N GLY A 198 5.75 -10.08 -0.32
CA GLY A 198 5.19 -11.15 0.49
C GLY A 198 5.87 -11.20 1.86
N SER A 199 5.12 -10.98 2.94
CA SER A 199 5.65 -11.11 4.31
C SER A 199 4.81 -12.08 5.13
N MET A 200 5.21 -13.33 5.10
CA MET A 200 5.10 -14.22 6.25
C MET A 200 6.06 -15.37 6.01
N ILE A 201 7.18 -15.31 6.70
CA ILE A 201 8.15 -16.39 6.81
C ILE A 201 7.82 -17.03 8.15
N ALA A 202 6.88 -17.97 8.15
CA ALA A 202 6.48 -18.66 9.37
C ALA A 202 7.14 -20.04 9.40
N PRO A 203 7.57 -20.54 10.58
CA PRO A 203 7.90 -21.96 10.73
C PRO A 203 6.65 -22.78 10.37
N LEU A 204 6.75 -23.68 9.39
CA LEU A 204 5.68 -24.64 9.16
C LEU A 204 5.61 -25.53 10.40
N ARG A 205 4.42 -25.62 11.01
CA ARG A 205 4.20 -26.28 12.31
C ARG A 205 4.71 -27.74 12.37
N ASP A 206 4.86 -28.39 11.21
CA ASP A 206 5.20 -29.82 11.09
C ASP A 206 6.51 -30.13 10.33
N ARG A 207 7.32 -29.13 9.99
CA ARG A 207 8.66 -29.32 9.40
C ARG A 207 9.58 -28.26 9.98
N LEU A 208 10.85 -28.59 10.26
CA LEU A 208 11.93 -27.61 10.51
C LEU A 208 12.22 -26.73 9.26
N ALA A 209 11.18 -26.35 8.53
CA ALA A 209 11.17 -25.63 7.28
C ALA A 209 10.37 -24.35 7.48
N ILE A 210 10.87 -23.30 6.85
CA ILE A 210 10.28 -21.97 6.87
C ILE A 210 9.51 -21.80 5.56
N GLY A 211 8.23 -21.40 5.65
CA GLY A 211 7.32 -21.35 4.51
C GLY A 211 6.71 -19.97 4.32
N LEU A 212 6.35 -19.65 3.07
CA LEU A 212 5.54 -18.49 2.76
C LEU A 212 4.08 -18.80 3.12
N VAL A 213 3.51 -18.10 4.10
CA VAL A 213 2.07 -18.25 4.43
C VAL A 213 1.25 -17.38 3.48
N HIS A 214 0.38 -18.02 2.71
CA HIS A 214 -0.57 -17.33 1.84
C HIS A 214 -1.91 -17.18 2.54
N LEU A 215 -2.16 -16.01 3.10
CA LEU A 215 -3.45 -15.72 3.71
C LEU A 215 -4.54 -15.53 2.63
N PRO A 216 -5.78 -16.01 2.89
CA PRO A 216 -6.86 -15.98 1.92
C PRO A 216 -7.24 -14.54 1.57
N TYR A 217 -7.65 -14.32 0.33
CA TYR A 217 -8.09 -13.01 -0.17
C TYR A 217 -7.06 -11.88 -0.20
N THR A 218 -5.77 -12.16 -0.01
CA THR A 218 -4.69 -11.14 -0.07
C THR A 218 -4.19 -10.84 -1.50
N ARG A 219 -4.47 -11.75 -2.45
CA ARG A 219 -4.11 -11.59 -3.87
C ARG A 219 -5.32 -11.36 -4.78
N ARG A 220 -6.52 -11.66 -4.31
CA ARG A 220 -7.80 -11.48 -5.01
C ARG A 220 -8.88 -11.34 -3.96
N ASN A 221 -9.66 -10.27 -4.03
CA ASN A 221 -10.72 -10.01 -3.06
C ASN A 221 -11.97 -9.45 -3.76
N PRO A 222 -13.09 -10.18 -3.77
CA PRO A 222 -14.33 -9.74 -4.41
C PRO A 222 -15.02 -8.55 -3.73
N SER A 223 -14.64 -8.19 -2.50
CA SER A 223 -15.17 -7.03 -1.78
C SER A 223 -14.44 -5.73 -2.05
N VAL A 224 -13.35 -5.75 -2.84
CA VAL A 224 -12.59 -4.56 -3.20
C VAL A 224 -13.05 -4.05 -4.57
N ALA A 225 -13.48 -2.80 -4.66
CA ALA A 225 -13.99 -2.23 -5.91
C ALA A 225 -12.85 -1.74 -6.82
N CYS A 226 -11.93 -0.96 -6.27
CA CYS A 226 -10.81 -0.35 -7.00
C CYS A 226 -9.46 -0.72 -6.37
N VAL A 227 -8.49 -1.10 -7.20
CA VAL A 227 -7.11 -1.45 -6.81
C VAL A 227 -6.12 -0.66 -7.65
N ARG A 228 -5.16 -0.03 -6.98
CA ARG A 228 -4.00 0.64 -7.59
C ARG A 228 -2.73 0.12 -6.96
N HIS A 229 -1.83 -0.41 -7.76
CA HIS A 229 -0.57 -0.97 -7.28
C HIS A 229 0.61 -0.43 -8.10
N ALA A 230 1.40 0.45 -7.48
CA ALA A 230 2.67 0.94 -8.04
C ALA A 230 3.80 -0.07 -7.73
N MET A 231 4.55 -0.50 -8.73
CA MET A 231 5.55 -1.57 -8.61
C MET A 231 6.92 -1.13 -9.13
N ALA A 232 7.99 -1.57 -8.46
CA ALA A 232 9.37 -1.26 -8.81
C ALA A 232 9.90 -2.17 -9.93
N ILE A 233 10.46 -1.56 -11.00
CA ILE A 233 11.11 -2.29 -12.10
C ILE A 233 12.50 -2.80 -11.68
N ASP A 234 13.28 -1.98 -10.97
CA ASP A 234 14.71 -2.23 -10.73
C ASP A 234 15.00 -2.95 -9.42
N GLU A 235 13.98 -3.39 -8.68
CA GLU A 235 14.16 -4.14 -7.44
C GLU A 235 14.55 -5.59 -7.74
N ARG A 236 15.72 -6.01 -7.23
CA ARG A 236 16.33 -7.31 -7.54
C ARG A 236 16.57 -8.19 -6.31
N ARG A 237 16.31 -7.69 -5.10
CA ARG A 237 16.47 -8.47 -3.86
C ARG A 237 15.50 -9.64 -3.84
N ARG A 238 16.01 -10.84 -3.59
CA ARG A 238 15.28 -12.11 -3.55
C ARG A 238 14.11 -12.14 -2.57
N MET A 239 14.17 -11.34 -1.50
CA MET A 239 13.14 -11.28 -0.46
C MET A 239 12.05 -10.25 -0.80
N PHE A 240 12.26 -9.43 -1.83
CA PHE A 240 11.38 -8.35 -2.26
C PHE A 240 10.71 -8.72 -3.59
N ARG A 241 10.27 -9.98 -3.71
CA ARG A 241 9.47 -10.42 -4.86
C ARG A 241 8.09 -9.81 -4.76
N VAL A 242 7.63 -9.21 -5.86
CA VAL A 242 6.37 -8.48 -5.89
C VAL A 242 5.19 -9.45 -5.74
N ASN A 243 4.28 -9.11 -4.85
CA ASN A 243 3.05 -9.85 -4.63
C ASN A 243 1.94 -9.27 -5.53
N LEU A 244 1.82 -9.78 -6.75
CA LEU A 244 0.84 -9.29 -7.71
C LEU A 244 -0.60 -9.48 -7.22
N TRP A 245 -1.46 -8.53 -7.61
CA TRP A 245 -2.91 -8.68 -7.52
C TRP A 245 -3.43 -9.46 -8.73
N HIS A 246 -4.38 -10.36 -8.50
CA HIS A 246 -5.08 -11.12 -9.52
C HIS A 246 -6.48 -10.54 -9.70
N PRO A 247 -6.76 -9.85 -10.83
CA PRO A 247 -8.08 -9.31 -11.11
C PRO A 247 -9.18 -10.38 -11.03
N GLY A 248 -10.35 -9.98 -10.57
CA GLY A 248 -11.52 -10.86 -10.46
C GLY A 248 -12.82 -10.05 -10.51
N PRO A 249 -13.97 -10.71 -10.30
CA PRO A 249 -15.24 -10.01 -10.17
C PRO A 249 -15.28 -9.23 -8.85
N PHE A 250 -15.81 -8.02 -8.91
CA PHE A 250 -16.28 -7.27 -7.75
C PHE A 250 -17.75 -7.62 -7.49
N VAL A 251 -18.09 -7.87 -6.24
CA VAL A 251 -19.45 -8.25 -5.79
C VAL A 251 -20.04 -7.07 -5.01
N PRO A 252 -20.75 -6.13 -5.67
CA PRO A 252 -21.29 -4.94 -5.05
C PRO A 252 -22.41 -5.23 -4.04
N ASN A 253 -23.08 -6.38 -4.16
CA ASN A 253 -24.06 -6.82 -3.17
C ASN A 253 -23.65 -8.19 -2.59
N PRO A 254 -23.12 -8.25 -1.37
CA PRO A 254 -22.76 -9.51 -0.72
C PRO A 254 -23.94 -10.46 -0.49
N PHE A 255 -25.19 -10.01 -0.62
CA PHE A 255 -26.40 -10.82 -0.52
C PHE A 255 -26.91 -11.33 -1.87
N ASP A 256 -26.35 -10.83 -2.98
CA ASP A 256 -26.61 -11.30 -4.33
C ASP A 256 -25.27 -11.59 -5.03
N PRO A 257 -24.64 -12.74 -4.74
CA PRO A 257 -23.32 -13.08 -5.25
C PRO A 257 -23.28 -13.35 -6.76
N GLN A 258 -24.44 -13.46 -7.42
CA GLN A 258 -24.51 -13.62 -8.87
C GLN A 258 -24.35 -12.27 -9.58
N LYS A 259 -24.76 -11.18 -8.95
CA LYS A 259 -24.58 -9.83 -9.48
C LYS A 259 -23.14 -9.37 -9.28
N THR A 260 -22.32 -9.58 -10.31
CA THR A 260 -20.92 -9.19 -10.33
C THR A 260 -20.64 -8.16 -11.41
N VAL A 261 -19.62 -7.33 -11.18
CA VAL A 261 -19.07 -6.40 -12.17
C VAL A 261 -17.55 -6.56 -12.23
N ALA A 262 -16.93 -6.08 -13.31
CA ALA A 262 -15.47 -6.10 -13.41
C ALA A 262 -14.85 -5.22 -12.32
N GLN A 263 -13.85 -5.76 -11.60
CA GLN A 263 -13.05 -4.97 -10.67
C GLN A 263 -12.17 -3.98 -11.43
N ASP A 264 -12.08 -2.75 -10.95
CA ASP A 264 -11.17 -1.74 -11.50
C ASP A 264 -9.77 -1.96 -10.91
N VAL A 265 -8.86 -2.56 -11.69
CA VAL A 265 -7.49 -2.88 -11.25
C VAL A 265 -6.48 -2.23 -12.18
N ALA A 266 -5.58 -1.42 -11.63
CA ALA A 266 -4.38 -0.96 -12.32
C ALA A 266 -3.12 -1.34 -11.53
N GLN A 267 -2.26 -2.13 -12.17
CA GLN A 267 -0.93 -2.48 -11.66
C GLN A 267 0.10 -1.85 -12.60
N VAL A 268 0.80 -0.83 -12.12
CA VAL A 268 1.65 0.05 -12.94
C VAL A 268 3.10 -0.06 -12.48
N TRP A 269 4.00 -0.28 -13.42
CA TRP A 269 5.43 -0.38 -13.20
C TRP A 269 6.11 0.99 -13.33
N PHE A 270 6.99 1.29 -12.38
CA PHE A 270 7.75 2.53 -12.28
C PHE A 270 9.26 2.22 -12.24
N ALA A 271 10.06 3.12 -12.82
CA ALA A 271 11.51 3.02 -12.77
C ALA A 271 12.02 3.27 -11.34
N GLY A 272 13.04 2.53 -10.91
CA GLY A 272 13.56 2.54 -9.54
C GLY A 272 13.38 1.21 -8.80
N ALA A 273 14.09 1.10 -7.68
CA ALA A 273 13.99 0.00 -6.73
C ALA A 273 12.85 0.22 -5.71
N HIS A 274 12.74 -0.64 -4.70
CA HIS A 274 11.62 -0.61 -3.74
C HIS A 274 11.43 0.75 -3.03
N GLY A 275 12.51 1.37 -2.56
CA GLY A 275 12.50 2.69 -1.91
C GLY A 275 12.25 3.83 -2.89
N ASP A 276 12.64 3.68 -4.15
CA ASP A 276 12.34 4.66 -5.21
C ASP A 276 10.84 4.72 -5.52
N ILE A 277 10.07 3.68 -5.19
CA ILE A 277 8.63 3.64 -5.41
C ILE A 277 7.85 3.97 -4.15
N GLY A 278 8.27 3.48 -2.98
CA GLY A 278 7.55 3.69 -1.73
C GLY A 278 8.09 4.80 -0.83
N GLY A 279 9.26 5.36 -1.14
CA GLY A 279 9.98 6.33 -0.30
C GLY A 279 10.86 5.67 0.76
N GLY A 280 11.43 6.51 1.64
CA GLY A 280 12.41 6.12 2.66
C GLY A 280 13.83 6.66 2.40
N HIS A 281 14.12 7.10 1.18
CA HIS A 281 15.37 7.81 0.86
C HIS A 281 15.41 9.20 1.49
N ALA A 282 16.61 9.73 1.76
CA ALA A 282 16.79 11.09 2.24
C ALA A 282 16.04 12.09 1.36
N GLU A 283 15.51 13.17 1.96
CA GLU A 283 14.59 14.06 1.26
C GLU A 283 15.20 14.73 0.01
N ALA A 284 16.52 14.96 -0.01
CA ALA A 284 17.21 15.50 -1.18
C ALA A 284 17.20 14.53 -2.40
N GLU A 285 16.99 13.24 -2.15
CA GLU A 285 17.01 12.15 -3.14
C GLU A 285 15.61 11.52 -3.32
N SER A 286 14.58 12.06 -2.65
CA SER A 286 13.22 11.49 -2.64
C SER A 286 12.35 11.89 -3.85
N GLY A 287 12.90 12.63 -4.82
CA GLY A 287 12.14 13.12 -5.98
C GLY A 287 11.50 12.01 -6.81
N LEU A 288 12.16 10.85 -6.93
CA LEU A 288 11.66 9.73 -7.73
C LEU A 288 10.41 9.07 -7.13
N CYS A 289 10.36 8.89 -5.81
CA CYS A 289 9.18 8.28 -5.16
C CYS A 289 7.95 9.18 -5.25
N LYS A 290 8.12 10.49 -5.39
CA LYS A 290 7.00 11.42 -5.54
C LYS A 290 6.25 11.26 -6.84
N VAL A 291 6.88 10.68 -7.87
CA VAL A 291 6.21 10.34 -9.13
C VAL A 291 5.12 9.28 -8.90
N SER A 292 5.43 8.22 -8.15
CA SER A 292 4.43 7.18 -7.84
C SER A 292 3.39 7.68 -6.82
N LEU A 293 3.79 8.58 -5.90
CA LEU A 293 2.87 9.25 -4.99
C LEU A 293 1.85 10.08 -5.75
N ARG A 294 2.30 10.93 -6.69
CA ARG A 294 1.42 11.79 -7.49
C ARG A 294 0.42 10.97 -8.28
N TRP A 295 0.88 9.89 -8.93
CA TRP A 295 -0.01 8.97 -9.62
C TRP A 295 -1.08 8.41 -8.67
N MET A 296 -0.67 7.87 -7.51
CA MET A 296 -1.60 7.31 -6.52
C MET A 296 -2.59 8.36 -6.00
N VAL A 297 -2.14 9.60 -5.76
CA VAL A 297 -3.00 10.70 -5.32
C VAL A 297 -4.03 11.07 -6.38
N GLY A 298 -3.66 11.10 -7.66
CA GLY A 298 -4.58 11.32 -8.76
C GLY A 298 -5.69 10.26 -8.80
N GLU A 299 -5.33 8.98 -8.71
CA GLU A 299 -6.28 7.87 -8.68
C GLU A 299 -7.18 7.90 -7.43
N ALA A 300 -6.60 8.18 -6.26
CA ALA A 300 -7.31 8.31 -5.00
C ALA A 300 -8.30 9.49 -5.00
N ALA A 301 -7.91 10.63 -5.58
CA ALA A 301 -8.77 11.80 -5.72
C ALA A 301 -9.94 11.51 -6.69
N ALA A 302 -9.66 10.83 -7.81
CA ALA A 302 -10.70 10.37 -8.74
C ALA A 302 -11.68 9.37 -8.10
N ALA A 303 -11.21 8.62 -7.10
CA ALA A 303 -12.05 7.76 -6.26
C ALA A 303 -12.80 8.51 -5.14
N GLY A 304 -12.67 9.84 -5.02
CA GLY A 304 -13.43 10.66 -4.08
C GLY A 304 -12.74 10.93 -2.74
N LEU A 305 -11.43 10.69 -2.62
CA LEU A 305 -10.65 11.14 -1.45
C LEU A 305 -10.30 12.62 -1.53
N SER A 306 -10.30 13.28 -0.37
CA SER A 306 -10.03 14.71 -0.25
C SER A 306 -8.61 14.98 0.27
N PHE A 307 -7.96 16.01 -0.27
CA PHE A 307 -6.57 16.35 0.04
C PHE A 307 -6.43 17.82 0.48
N ASN A 308 -5.53 18.06 1.43
CA ASN A 308 -5.01 19.37 1.74
C ASN A 308 -4.11 19.82 0.60
N LYS A 309 -4.65 20.71 -0.25
CA LYS A 309 -4.00 21.16 -1.49
C LYS A 309 -2.65 21.81 -1.24
N LYS A 310 -2.51 22.61 -0.17
CA LYS A 310 -1.25 23.28 0.17
C LYS A 310 -0.18 22.25 0.56
N MET A 311 -0.52 21.31 1.44
CA MET A 311 0.40 20.26 1.84
C MET A 311 0.79 19.36 0.66
N LEU A 312 -0.19 18.94 -0.15
CA LEU A 312 0.05 18.12 -1.33
C LEU A 312 0.98 18.84 -2.34
N LYS A 313 0.70 20.12 -2.62
CA LYS A 313 1.55 20.94 -3.48
C LYS A 313 2.98 21.00 -2.95
N ASN A 314 3.16 21.29 -1.66
CA ASN A 314 4.48 21.38 -1.05
C ASN A 314 5.24 20.05 -1.13
N ILE A 315 4.56 18.92 -0.94
CA ILE A 315 5.19 17.60 -0.99
C ILE A 315 5.62 17.26 -2.43
N VAL A 316 4.76 17.51 -3.42
CA VAL A 316 4.95 17.07 -4.83
C VAL A 316 5.77 18.06 -5.64
N GLU A 317 5.50 19.36 -5.53
CA GLU A 317 6.23 20.42 -6.27
C GLU A 317 7.47 20.92 -5.50
N GLY A 318 7.65 20.46 -4.27
CA GLY A 318 8.77 20.82 -3.41
C GLY A 318 8.52 22.07 -2.56
N GLN A 319 9.32 22.20 -1.51
CA GLN A 319 9.28 23.32 -0.57
C GLN A 319 10.66 23.56 0.01
N LYS A 320 11.03 24.83 0.15
CA LYS A 320 12.20 25.26 0.92
C LYS A 320 11.76 26.03 2.16
N ASN A 321 12.54 25.97 3.23
CA ASN A 321 12.32 26.79 4.42
C ASN A 321 12.88 28.22 4.21
N ALA A 322 12.71 29.10 5.21
CA ALA A 322 13.20 30.48 5.16
C ALA A 322 14.74 30.59 5.02
N ARG A 323 15.48 29.53 5.37
CA ARG A 323 16.95 29.44 5.24
C ARG A 323 17.38 28.89 3.88
N GLY A 324 16.44 28.55 2.99
CA GLY A 324 16.71 27.97 1.68
C GLY A 324 16.95 26.46 1.69
N GLU A 325 16.84 25.80 2.84
CA GLU A 325 17.02 24.35 2.97
C GLU A 325 15.80 23.62 2.40
N VAL A 326 16.04 22.49 1.72
CA VAL A 326 14.99 21.67 1.13
C VAL A 326 14.21 20.98 2.25
N VAL A 327 12.93 21.32 2.37
CA VAL A 327 11.96 20.65 3.25
C VAL A 327 11.29 19.51 2.49
N TYR A 328 10.98 19.74 1.22
CA TYR A 328 10.50 18.72 0.30
C TYR A 328 11.20 18.87 -1.06
N ALA A 329 11.76 17.79 -1.60
CA ALA A 329 12.23 17.78 -2.98
C ALA A 329 11.04 17.80 -3.97
N PRO A 330 11.14 18.42 -5.14
CA PRO A 330 10.11 18.25 -6.18
C PRO A 330 10.11 16.80 -6.69
N GLU A 331 8.99 16.38 -7.27
CA GLU A 331 8.94 15.15 -8.05
C GLU A 331 9.90 15.23 -9.24
N ASP A 332 10.65 14.15 -9.46
CA ASP A 332 11.65 14.09 -10.51
C ASP A 332 11.66 12.70 -11.19
N PRO A 333 11.06 12.56 -12.39
CA PRO A 333 11.08 11.31 -13.14
C PRO A 333 12.47 10.94 -13.65
N LEU A 334 13.45 11.85 -13.61
CA LEU A 334 14.84 11.65 -13.99
C LEU A 334 15.80 11.68 -12.78
N GLY A 335 15.26 11.69 -11.55
CA GLY A 335 16.04 11.75 -10.32
C GLY A 335 17.03 10.58 -10.14
N PRO A 336 17.80 10.54 -9.05
CA PRO A 336 18.71 9.44 -8.80
C PRO A 336 17.95 8.11 -8.69
N LEU A 337 18.54 7.04 -9.25
CA LEU A 337 18.11 5.66 -9.02
C LEU A 337 18.93 5.08 -7.87
N HIS A 338 18.29 4.30 -7.01
CA HIS A 338 18.97 3.63 -5.90
C HIS A 338 19.00 2.11 -6.15
N PRO A 339 19.98 1.61 -6.94
CA PRO A 339 20.00 0.22 -7.34
C PRO A 339 20.17 -0.71 -6.13
N GLU A 340 19.36 -1.75 -6.06
CA GLU A 340 19.41 -2.80 -5.05
C GLU A 340 19.62 -4.16 -5.74
N PRO A 341 20.35 -5.12 -5.14
CA PRO A 341 20.83 -5.16 -3.77
C PRO A 341 22.12 -4.35 -3.54
N THR A 342 22.27 -3.80 -2.34
CA THR A 342 23.52 -3.22 -1.83
C THR A 342 24.05 -3.96 -0.60
N GLY A 343 25.37 -3.91 -0.39
CA GLY A 343 26.00 -4.37 0.86
C GLY A 343 25.61 -5.79 1.31
N PRO A 344 25.14 -5.98 2.56
CA PRO A 344 24.77 -7.31 3.08
C PRO A 344 23.69 -8.04 2.29
N TRP A 345 22.86 -7.34 1.51
CA TRP A 345 21.84 -7.98 0.68
C TRP A 345 22.44 -8.90 -0.38
N TRP A 346 23.66 -8.62 -0.86
CA TRP A 346 24.37 -9.52 -1.76
C TRP A 346 24.67 -10.89 -1.15
N LEU A 347 24.90 -10.98 0.16
CA LEU A 347 25.10 -12.27 0.84
C LEU A 347 23.84 -13.14 0.73
N LEU A 348 22.66 -12.53 0.87
CA LEU A 348 21.38 -13.23 0.75
C LEU A 348 21.10 -13.73 -0.68
N GLU A 349 21.57 -13.00 -1.69
CA GLU A 349 21.43 -13.38 -3.10
C GLU A 349 22.18 -14.67 -3.49
N TYR A 350 23.17 -15.09 -2.70
CA TYR A 350 23.94 -16.31 -2.94
C TYR A 350 23.41 -17.54 -2.19
N PHE A 351 22.36 -17.40 -1.38
CA PHE A 351 21.68 -18.57 -0.83
C PHE A 351 20.83 -19.27 -1.92
N PRO A 352 20.92 -20.59 -2.10
CA PRO A 352 20.09 -21.29 -3.07
C PRO A 352 18.58 -21.12 -2.81
N LYS A 353 17.79 -21.00 -3.88
CA LYS A 353 16.31 -21.06 -3.86
C LYS A 353 15.85 -22.30 -4.62
N SER A 354 14.73 -22.89 -4.18
CA SER A 354 14.06 -23.93 -4.95
C SER A 354 13.61 -23.37 -6.30
N VAL A 355 13.78 -24.14 -7.38
CA VAL A 355 13.38 -23.76 -8.74
C VAL A 355 11.89 -23.46 -8.87
N LYS A 356 11.05 -23.96 -7.94
CA LYS A 356 9.64 -23.57 -7.81
C LYS A 356 9.43 -22.05 -7.71
N TYR A 357 10.38 -21.33 -7.13
CA TYR A 357 10.32 -19.88 -6.92
C TYR A 357 11.15 -19.09 -7.93
N ARG A 358 11.63 -19.74 -9.01
CA ARG A 358 12.37 -19.09 -10.08
C ARG A 358 11.42 -18.30 -10.96
N GLU A 359 11.61 -16.98 -10.99
CA GLU A 359 10.87 -16.10 -11.89
C GLU A 359 11.62 -15.86 -13.20
N TRP A 360 12.96 -15.77 -13.14
CA TRP A 360 13.77 -15.40 -14.29
C TRP A 360 14.29 -16.64 -15.05
N PRO A 361 13.86 -16.88 -16.31
CA PRO A 361 14.12 -18.14 -17.01
C PRO A 361 15.61 -18.43 -17.26
N GLU A 362 16.41 -17.40 -17.47
CA GLU A 362 17.85 -17.51 -17.79
C GLU A 362 18.71 -17.97 -16.60
N ARG A 363 18.14 -18.04 -15.39
CA ARG A 363 18.87 -18.55 -14.21
C ARG A 363 19.09 -20.05 -14.32
N LYS A 364 20.38 -20.43 -14.36
CA LYS A 364 20.85 -21.82 -14.37
C LYS A 364 20.37 -22.55 -13.13
N THR A 365 19.90 -23.77 -13.33
CA THR A 365 19.37 -24.64 -12.27
C THR A 365 20.23 -25.89 -12.14
N LEU A 366 20.45 -26.34 -10.91
CA LEU A 366 21.15 -27.59 -10.61
C LEU A 366 20.44 -28.31 -9.48
N GLY A 367 20.05 -29.57 -9.69
CA GLY A 367 19.46 -30.42 -8.64
C GLY A 367 18.17 -29.88 -8.01
N GLY A 368 17.34 -29.14 -8.76
CA GLY A 368 16.10 -28.53 -8.23
C GLY A 368 16.30 -27.20 -7.50
N TRP A 369 17.53 -26.67 -7.50
CA TRP A 369 17.90 -25.40 -6.90
C TRP A 369 18.51 -24.44 -7.93
N TYR A 370 18.49 -23.15 -7.61
CA TYR A 370 19.16 -22.11 -8.41
C TYR A 370 19.66 -20.98 -7.51
N LEU A 371 20.62 -20.20 -8.01
CA LEU A 371 21.11 -18.99 -7.35
C LEU A 371 20.36 -17.76 -7.89
N PRO A 372 19.72 -16.96 -7.02
CA PRO A 372 19.02 -15.74 -7.44
C PRO A 372 19.96 -14.70 -8.05
N ALA A 373 21.08 -14.43 -7.38
CA ALA A 373 22.14 -13.51 -7.86
C ALA A 373 21.59 -12.16 -8.38
N GLY A 374 20.63 -11.56 -7.66
CA GLY A 374 19.94 -10.36 -8.09
C GLY A 374 19.10 -10.57 -9.35
N GLU A 375 18.28 -11.64 -9.36
CA GLU A 375 17.36 -11.93 -10.48
C GLU A 375 16.38 -10.75 -10.68
N PRO A 376 16.24 -10.21 -11.90
CA PRO A 376 15.29 -9.15 -12.21
C PRO A 376 13.83 -9.60 -11.97
N ARG A 377 12.93 -8.64 -11.83
CA ARG A 377 11.49 -8.92 -11.82
C ARG A 377 10.97 -9.09 -13.24
N VAL A 378 10.00 -9.99 -13.43
CA VAL A 378 9.37 -10.22 -14.74
C VAL A 378 8.21 -9.25 -14.93
N LEU A 379 8.26 -8.47 -16.00
CA LEU A 379 7.14 -7.68 -16.49
C LEU A 379 6.34 -8.55 -17.47
N GLY A 380 5.02 -8.59 -17.35
CA GLY A 380 4.16 -9.28 -18.32
C GLY A 380 4.10 -8.56 -19.66
N ASP A 381 3.82 -9.29 -20.74
CA ASP A 381 3.85 -8.74 -22.12
C ASP A 381 2.86 -7.60 -22.37
N THR A 382 1.78 -7.52 -21.58
CA THR A 382 0.76 -6.45 -21.65
C THR A 382 0.75 -5.58 -20.40
N ALA A 383 1.86 -5.54 -19.66
CA ALA A 383 1.98 -4.74 -18.44
C ALA A 383 1.81 -3.24 -18.71
N TRP A 384 1.38 -2.52 -17.67
CA TRP A 384 1.33 -1.07 -17.69
C TRP A 384 2.63 -0.50 -17.13
N ILE A 385 3.30 0.37 -17.88
CA ILE A 385 4.40 1.20 -17.39
C ILE A 385 3.91 2.63 -17.20
N HIS A 386 4.46 3.34 -16.24
CA HIS A 386 4.15 4.75 -16.06
C HIS A 386 4.84 5.61 -17.14
N GLU A 387 4.25 6.74 -17.52
CA GLU A 387 4.84 7.68 -18.50
C GLU A 387 6.25 8.15 -18.12
N SER A 388 6.58 8.21 -16.83
CA SER A 388 7.94 8.50 -16.35
C SER A 388 8.98 7.47 -16.79
N VAL A 389 8.58 6.21 -17.00
CA VAL A 389 9.47 5.16 -17.54
C VAL A 389 9.83 5.48 -18.98
N VAL A 390 8.86 5.95 -19.78
CA VAL A 390 9.10 6.37 -21.17
C VAL A 390 10.03 7.57 -21.21
N THR A 391 9.77 8.58 -20.37
CA THR A 391 10.64 9.76 -20.22
C THR A 391 12.08 9.37 -19.88
N ARG A 392 12.26 8.44 -18.93
CA ARG A 392 13.59 7.98 -18.55
C ARG A 392 14.25 7.09 -19.62
N ALA A 393 13.49 6.24 -20.29
CA ALA A 393 13.99 5.39 -21.38
C ALA A 393 14.54 6.22 -22.54
N ALA A 394 13.92 7.36 -22.84
CA ALA A 394 14.45 8.33 -23.81
C ALA A 394 15.82 8.90 -23.43
N GLN A 395 16.21 8.82 -22.15
CA GLN A 395 17.53 9.21 -21.61
C GLN A 395 18.49 8.01 -21.45
N GLY A 396 18.17 6.85 -22.03
CA GLY A 396 19.04 5.67 -22.02
C GLY A 396 18.76 4.66 -20.89
N TYR A 397 17.67 4.80 -20.14
CA TYR A 397 17.27 3.79 -19.15
C TYR A 397 16.72 2.53 -19.84
N ALA A 398 17.49 1.44 -19.75
CA ALA A 398 17.19 0.17 -20.43
C ALA A 398 17.53 -1.04 -19.53
N PRO A 399 16.81 -1.25 -18.42
CA PRO A 399 17.04 -2.43 -17.59
C PRO A 399 16.60 -3.69 -18.36
N VAL A 400 17.30 -4.80 -18.12
CA VAL A 400 17.13 -6.05 -18.88
C VAL A 400 15.69 -6.57 -18.89
N ASN A 401 14.94 -6.34 -17.80
CA ASN A 401 13.56 -6.78 -17.66
C ASN A 401 12.50 -5.89 -18.32
N LEU A 402 12.86 -4.68 -18.71
CA LEU A 402 12.01 -3.85 -19.57
C LEU A 402 12.10 -4.34 -21.03
N GLY A 403 13.26 -4.85 -21.43
CA GLY A 403 13.53 -5.27 -22.80
C GLY A 403 13.79 -4.08 -23.73
N ALA A 404 14.20 -4.38 -24.97
CA ALA A 404 14.58 -3.35 -25.94
C ALA A 404 13.38 -2.58 -26.52
N ASP A 405 12.23 -3.25 -26.68
CA ASP A 405 11.02 -2.64 -27.20
C ASP A 405 10.05 -2.28 -26.06
N ILE A 406 10.06 -1.01 -25.66
CA ILE A 406 9.15 -0.50 -24.63
C ILE A 406 7.74 -0.23 -25.17
N THR A 407 7.55 -0.21 -26.50
CA THR A 407 6.27 0.13 -27.13
C THR A 407 5.22 -0.96 -27.00
N ARG A 408 5.64 -2.18 -26.62
CA ARG A 408 4.75 -3.29 -26.27
C ARG A 408 3.91 -3.03 -25.02
N TYR A 409 4.36 -2.15 -24.13
CA TYR A 409 3.67 -1.86 -22.87
C TYR A 409 2.58 -0.81 -23.03
N GLN A 410 1.57 -0.92 -22.19
CA GLN A 410 0.56 0.14 -22.04
C GLN A 410 1.13 1.27 -21.18
N VAL A 411 0.83 2.52 -21.51
CA VAL A 411 1.37 3.68 -20.79
C VAL A 411 0.29 4.29 -19.89
N ALA A 412 0.50 4.20 -18.58
CA ALA A 412 -0.33 4.87 -17.59
C ALA A 412 0.11 6.33 -17.46
N ARG A 413 -0.86 7.25 -17.53
CA ARG A 413 -0.64 8.69 -17.36
C ARG A 413 -1.07 9.12 -15.97
N THR A 414 -0.39 10.11 -15.42
CA THR A 414 -0.80 10.73 -14.17
C THR A 414 -2.00 11.64 -14.40
N LEU A 415 -3.06 11.43 -13.63
CA LEU A 415 -4.22 12.33 -13.64
C LEU A 415 -3.83 13.73 -13.12
N PRO A 416 -4.45 14.81 -13.64
CA PRO A 416 -4.23 16.14 -13.10
C PRO A 416 -4.55 16.19 -11.60
N LEU A 417 -3.75 16.95 -10.84
CA LEU A 417 -4.10 17.24 -9.46
C LEU A 417 -5.45 17.98 -9.41
N PRO A 418 -6.31 17.70 -8.42
CA PRO A 418 -7.63 18.33 -8.36
C PRO A 418 -7.51 19.86 -8.34
N PRO A 419 -8.27 20.59 -9.18
CA PRO A 419 -8.16 22.04 -9.28
C PRO A 419 -8.46 22.72 -7.94
N PRO A 420 -7.90 23.92 -7.66
CA PRO A 420 -8.33 24.72 -6.51
C PRO A 420 -9.83 24.95 -6.59
N ARG A 421 -10.55 24.79 -5.48
CA ARG A 421 -11.99 25.08 -5.45
C ARG A 421 -12.04 26.60 -5.34
N ASN A 422 -12.74 27.27 -6.24
CA ASN A 422 -12.97 28.71 -6.07
C ASN A 422 -13.57 28.91 -4.68
N MET A 423 -12.88 29.66 -3.83
CA MET A 423 -13.42 30.19 -2.58
C MET A 423 -14.44 31.24 -2.96
N GLY A 424 -15.63 30.78 -3.34
CA GLY A 424 -16.80 31.60 -3.59
C GLY A 424 -17.91 31.07 -2.69
N GLU A 425 -18.25 31.90 -1.70
CA GLU A 425 -19.44 31.84 -0.84
C GLU A 425 -19.41 30.86 0.34
N GLY A 426 -19.01 31.42 1.49
CA GLY A 426 -19.73 31.20 2.75
C GLY A 426 -19.27 30.04 3.62
N GLU A 427 -18.14 30.21 4.32
CA GLU A 427 -17.96 29.71 5.70
C GLU A 427 -16.74 30.42 6.31
N ALA A 428 -17.01 31.55 6.95
CA ALA A 428 -16.07 32.22 7.82
C ALA A 428 -16.14 31.55 9.21
N GLY A 429 -15.01 31.06 9.69
CA GLY A 429 -14.85 30.64 11.08
C GLY A 429 -14.18 29.29 11.23
N ASP A 430 -12.85 29.26 11.13
CA ASP A 430 -12.10 28.30 11.93
C ASP A 430 -10.82 28.95 12.45
N SER A 431 -10.79 29.13 13.76
CA SER A 431 -9.71 29.74 14.51
C SER A 431 -8.46 28.85 14.45
N GLN A 432 -7.37 29.39 13.93
CA GLN A 432 -6.04 28.81 14.01
C GLN A 432 -5.65 28.54 15.48
N PRO A 433 -5.12 27.36 15.84
CA PRO A 433 -4.25 27.27 17.00
C PRO A 433 -2.84 27.73 16.58
N SER A 434 -2.38 28.82 17.18
CA SER A 434 -1.01 29.33 17.10
C SER A 434 -0.02 28.33 17.74
N PRO A 435 1.21 28.18 17.20
CA PRO A 435 2.24 27.38 17.85
C PRO A 435 2.96 28.22 18.90
N SER A 436 2.61 28.05 20.17
CA SER A 436 3.40 28.59 21.29
C SER A 436 4.32 27.49 21.85
N PHE A 437 5.58 27.51 21.42
CA PHE A 437 6.68 27.00 22.22
C PHE A 437 6.96 28.03 23.31
N LEU A 438 6.74 27.66 24.57
CA LEU A 438 7.33 28.34 25.72
C LEU A 438 8.22 27.33 26.42
N ILE A 439 9.52 27.55 26.25
CA ILE A 439 10.56 27.17 27.20
C ILE A 439 10.38 28.10 28.39
N ASP A 440 10.25 27.56 29.60
CA ASP A 440 10.80 28.22 30.78
C ASP A 440 11.01 27.21 31.92
N SER A 441 12.23 27.31 32.47
CA SER A 441 12.80 26.72 33.70
C SER A 441 13.17 25.24 33.70
#